data_AF-A0A174UC93-F1
#
_entry.id   AF-A0A174UC93-F1
#
_cell.length_a   1.000
_cell.length_b   1.000
_cell.length_c   1.000
_cell.angle_alpha   90.00
_cell.angle_beta   90.00
_cell.angle_gamma   90.00
#
_symmetry.space_group_name_H-M   'P 1'
#
loop_
_entity.id
_entity.type
_entity.pdbx_description
1 polymer ?
#
loop_
_entity_poly.entity_id
_entity_poly.type
_entity_poly.pdbx_seq_one_letter_code
_entity_poly.pdbx_strand_id
1 'polypeptide(L)'
;MLDKWFAAAGAAAWGGVAFRRLLPFLSTGAREKVETLCPAPETVLVAAFPYYAGERPGNLSLYARGEDYHRVVTRRLNTVCDALRRKYPEESFVPAADNSPLPEREAAWLAGIGLRGKNGLLILPPYGTYVFLGTILTGAALDVPERPAAPDCPGCGACRAACPAGALGEGGPDVSRCLSELTQKKGALTEEEAARLRVHPLIWGCDFCQRACPYNAAPARSPLPEFSTSLVDALENSDLEGLTNRTFRDKYGGRAFAWRGPGPLRRNLGLKEE
;
A
#
# COMPACT_ATOMS: atom_id res chain seq x y z
N MET A 1 -9.90 -21.55 -11.96
CA MET A 1 -11.10 -20.83 -11.44
C MET A 1 -10.71 -19.56 -10.73
N LEU A 2 -9.86 -19.63 -9.69
CA LEU A 2 -9.34 -18.47 -8.97
C LEU A 2 -8.72 -17.42 -9.92
N ASP A 3 -7.95 -17.85 -10.92
CA ASP A 3 -7.38 -16.94 -11.93
C ASP A 3 -8.41 -16.05 -12.60
N LYS A 4 -9.58 -16.62 -12.96
CA LYS A 4 -10.67 -15.87 -13.60
C LYS A 4 -11.26 -14.83 -12.63
N TRP A 5 -11.42 -15.18 -11.36
CA TRP A 5 -11.98 -14.27 -10.36
C TRP A 5 -11.02 -13.13 -10.01
N PHE A 6 -9.73 -13.42 -9.82
CA PHE A 6 -8.72 -12.39 -9.58
C PHE A 6 -8.48 -11.50 -10.80
N ALA A 7 -8.47 -12.07 -12.01
CA ALA A 7 -8.41 -11.28 -13.24
C ALA A 7 -9.63 -10.34 -13.38
N ALA A 8 -10.85 -10.86 -13.11
CA ALA A 8 -12.07 -10.04 -13.11
C ALA A 8 -12.06 -8.96 -12.03
N ALA A 9 -11.45 -9.23 -10.87
CA ALA A 9 -11.23 -8.24 -9.82
C ALA A 9 -10.17 -7.18 -10.20
N GLY A 10 -9.42 -7.37 -11.29
CA GLY A 10 -8.39 -6.44 -11.76
C GLY A 10 -7.02 -6.63 -11.10
N ALA A 11 -6.76 -7.79 -10.50
CA ALA A 11 -5.44 -8.11 -9.97
C ALA A 11 -4.45 -8.36 -11.13
N ALA A 12 -3.28 -7.73 -11.06
CA ALA A 12 -2.19 -7.98 -12.00
C ALA A 12 -1.48 -9.31 -11.72
N ALA A 13 -1.46 -9.72 -10.46
CA ALA A 13 -0.93 -11.00 -10.01
C ALA A 13 -1.66 -11.43 -8.74
N TRP A 14 -1.76 -12.73 -8.54
CA TRP A 14 -2.30 -13.31 -7.31
C TRP A 14 -1.60 -14.65 -7.00
N GLY A 15 -1.78 -15.09 -5.77
CA GLY A 15 -1.28 -16.36 -5.26
C GLY A 15 -1.84 -16.64 -3.88
N GLY A 16 -1.43 -17.75 -3.28
CA GLY A 16 -1.84 -18.11 -1.94
C GLY A 16 -0.75 -18.86 -1.20
N VAL A 17 -0.82 -18.77 0.12
CA VAL A 17 0.11 -19.43 1.04
C VAL A 17 -0.67 -20.03 2.18
N ALA A 18 -0.20 -21.17 2.69
CA ALA A 18 -0.69 -21.69 3.95
C ALA A 18 -0.37 -20.68 5.06
N PHE A 19 -1.36 -20.37 5.91
CA PHE A 19 -1.23 -19.37 6.96
C PHE A 19 -0.03 -19.64 7.89
N ARG A 20 0.25 -20.92 8.19
CA ARG A 20 1.42 -21.34 8.98
C ARG A 20 2.76 -20.79 8.48
N ARG A 21 2.90 -20.52 7.18
CA ARG A 21 4.13 -19.96 6.59
C ARG A 21 4.32 -18.48 6.93
N LEU A 22 3.27 -17.79 7.38
CA LEU A 22 3.31 -16.39 7.78
C LEU A 22 3.60 -16.19 9.27
N LEU A 23 3.50 -17.25 10.09
CA LEU A 23 3.75 -17.18 11.53
C LEU A 23 5.11 -16.56 11.91
N PRO A 24 6.23 -16.82 11.19
CA PRO A 24 7.52 -16.20 11.50
C PRO A 24 7.55 -14.66 11.32
N PHE A 25 6.58 -14.10 10.60
CA PHE A 25 6.51 -12.67 10.27
C PHE A 25 5.45 -11.93 11.09
N LEU A 26 4.71 -12.63 11.94
CA LEU A 26 3.64 -12.08 12.78
C LEU A 26 4.16 -11.82 14.19
N SER A 27 3.87 -10.63 14.72
CA SER A 27 3.99 -10.38 16.16
C SER A 27 2.88 -11.10 16.92
N THR A 28 3.07 -11.33 18.22
CA THR A 28 2.03 -11.94 19.08
C THR A 28 0.70 -11.21 18.97
N GLY A 29 0.69 -9.88 19.06
CA GLY A 29 -0.54 -9.09 18.93
C GLY A 29 -1.14 -9.08 17.52
N ALA A 30 -0.34 -9.27 16.48
CA ALA A 30 -0.87 -9.46 15.12
C ALA A 30 -1.55 -10.83 14.99
N ARG A 31 -0.96 -11.89 15.57
CA ARG A 31 -1.52 -13.23 15.58
C ARG A 31 -2.88 -13.29 16.30
N GLU A 32 -3.00 -12.68 17.48
CA GLU A 32 -4.27 -12.61 18.22
C GLU A 32 -5.38 -11.94 17.40
N LYS A 33 -5.04 -10.86 16.67
CA LYS A 33 -5.99 -10.20 15.76
C LYS A 33 -6.39 -11.10 14.58
N VAL A 34 -5.46 -11.86 14.01
CA VAL A 34 -5.78 -12.84 12.96
C VAL A 34 -6.77 -13.87 13.49
N GLU A 35 -6.49 -14.47 14.65
CA GLU A 35 -7.33 -15.51 15.26
C GLU A 35 -8.71 -14.96 15.65
N THR A 36 -8.81 -13.66 15.98
CA THR A 36 -10.11 -12.99 16.19
C THR A 36 -10.91 -12.85 14.89
N LEU A 37 -10.25 -12.54 13.78
CA LEU A 37 -10.90 -12.38 12.46
C LEU A 37 -11.28 -13.72 11.83
N CYS A 38 -10.46 -14.74 12.03
CA CYS A 38 -10.63 -16.08 11.50
C CYS A 38 -10.08 -17.09 12.53
N PRO A 39 -10.94 -17.73 13.35
CA PRO A 39 -10.50 -18.59 14.46
C PRO A 39 -9.63 -19.80 14.08
N ALA A 40 -9.80 -20.32 12.86
CA ALA A 40 -9.02 -21.45 12.34
C ALA A 40 -8.43 -21.08 10.96
N PRO A 41 -7.42 -20.19 10.90
CA PRO A 41 -6.90 -19.70 9.63
C PRO A 41 -6.00 -20.74 8.94
N GLU A 42 -6.38 -21.15 7.73
CA GLU A 42 -5.67 -22.18 6.95
C GLU A 42 -4.93 -21.57 5.76
N THR A 43 -5.58 -20.67 5.03
CA THR A 43 -5.04 -20.10 3.79
C THR A 43 -5.09 -18.58 3.80
N VAL A 44 -4.05 -17.95 3.27
CA VAL A 44 -4.05 -16.53 2.90
C VAL A 44 -3.87 -16.43 1.39
N LEU A 45 -4.86 -15.86 0.71
CA LEU A 45 -4.71 -15.42 -0.67
C LEU A 45 -4.19 -13.99 -0.68
N VAL A 46 -3.36 -13.65 -1.65
CA VAL A 46 -2.77 -12.31 -1.79
C VAL A 46 -2.77 -11.90 -3.26
N ALA A 47 -3.08 -10.63 -3.52
CA ALA A 47 -3.16 -10.08 -4.87
C ALA A 47 -2.57 -8.68 -4.94
N ALA A 48 -2.03 -8.35 -6.11
CA ALA A 48 -1.42 -7.05 -6.41
C ALA A 48 -2.27 -6.25 -7.41
N PHE A 49 -2.53 -4.99 -7.10
CA PHE A 49 -3.36 -4.07 -7.88
C PHE A 49 -2.53 -2.84 -8.29
N PRO A 50 -2.18 -2.68 -9.58
CA PRO A 50 -1.37 -1.55 -10.03
C PRO A 50 -2.08 -0.22 -9.85
N TYR A 51 -1.34 0.84 -9.53
CA TYR A 51 -1.91 2.19 -9.33
C TYR A 51 -1.25 3.30 -10.14
N TYR A 52 -0.15 3.03 -10.84
CA TYR A 52 0.57 4.07 -11.58
C TYR A 52 -0.29 4.67 -12.70
N ALA A 53 -0.52 5.99 -12.67
CA ALA A 53 -1.33 6.71 -13.67
C ALA A 53 -0.51 7.58 -14.64
N GLY A 54 0.81 7.41 -14.65
CA GLY A 54 1.74 8.33 -15.30
C GLY A 54 2.31 9.37 -14.32
N GLU A 55 3.49 9.88 -14.65
CA GLU A 55 4.14 10.95 -13.90
C GLU A 55 3.40 12.27 -14.17
N ARG A 56 2.85 12.87 -13.13
CA ARG A 56 2.23 14.21 -13.19
C ARG A 56 2.76 15.09 -12.07
N PRO A 57 3.02 16.39 -12.31
CA PRO A 57 3.39 17.33 -11.26
C PRO A 57 2.35 17.32 -10.14
N GLY A 58 2.78 17.45 -8.88
CA GLY A 58 1.89 17.45 -7.74
C GLY A 58 2.63 17.35 -6.42
N ASN A 59 1.97 17.75 -5.33
CA ASN A 59 2.51 17.71 -3.96
C ASN A 59 1.98 16.53 -3.15
N LEU A 60 1.20 15.62 -3.76
CA LEU A 60 0.79 14.37 -3.15
C LEU A 60 1.57 13.20 -3.75
N SER A 61 1.93 12.22 -2.92
CA SER A 61 2.52 10.98 -3.39
C SER A 61 1.58 10.24 -4.34
N LEU A 62 2.14 9.56 -5.34
CA LEU A 62 1.39 8.91 -6.42
C LEU A 62 0.33 7.94 -5.89
N TYR A 63 0.61 7.22 -4.80
CA TYR A 63 -0.33 6.26 -4.22
C TYR A 63 -1.59 6.92 -3.65
N ALA A 64 -1.53 8.20 -3.28
CA ALA A 64 -2.61 8.88 -2.57
C ALA A 64 -3.56 9.67 -3.50
N ARG A 65 -3.27 9.73 -4.80
CA ARG A 65 -3.97 10.61 -5.76
C ARG A 65 -5.30 10.05 -6.26
N GLY A 66 -5.44 8.73 -6.27
CA GLY A 66 -6.65 8.00 -6.69
C GLY A 66 -7.77 7.99 -5.66
N GLU A 67 -8.77 7.14 -5.90
CA GLU A 67 -9.67 6.68 -4.83
C GLU A 67 -8.85 5.91 -3.78
N ASP A 68 -9.26 5.98 -2.52
CA ASP A 68 -8.62 5.29 -1.41
C ASP A 68 -8.48 3.78 -1.67
N TYR A 69 -7.23 3.33 -1.79
CA TYR A 69 -6.92 1.96 -2.17
C TYR A 69 -7.45 0.94 -1.16
N HIS A 70 -7.57 1.28 0.13
CA HIS A 70 -8.15 0.39 1.13
C HIS A 70 -9.57 0.00 0.70
N ARG A 71 -10.36 0.97 0.24
CA ARG A 71 -11.74 0.78 -0.21
C ARG A 71 -11.80 0.07 -1.55
N VAL A 72 -10.96 0.48 -2.51
CA VAL A 72 -10.92 -0.10 -3.86
C VAL A 72 -10.50 -1.56 -3.83
N VAL A 73 -9.37 -1.87 -3.20
CA VAL A 73 -8.81 -3.23 -3.13
C VAL A 73 -9.77 -4.15 -2.36
N THR A 74 -10.27 -3.72 -1.20
CA THR A 74 -11.24 -4.52 -0.43
C THR A 74 -12.54 -4.75 -1.20
N ARG A 75 -13.08 -3.74 -1.91
CA ARG A 75 -14.27 -3.90 -2.77
C ARG A 75 -14.02 -4.90 -3.90
N ARG A 76 -12.87 -4.83 -4.55
CA ARG A 76 -12.48 -5.75 -5.63
C ARG A 76 -12.29 -7.18 -5.11
N LEU A 77 -11.62 -7.36 -3.97
CA LEU A 77 -11.45 -8.67 -3.34
C LEU A 77 -12.76 -9.27 -2.83
N ASN A 78 -13.71 -8.45 -2.39
CA ASN A 78 -15.05 -8.95 -2.02
C ASN A 78 -15.74 -9.69 -3.17
N THR A 79 -15.51 -9.30 -4.43
CA THR A 79 -16.06 -10.04 -5.59
C THR A 79 -15.49 -11.46 -5.69
N VAL A 80 -14.23 -11.65 -5.28
CA VAL A 80 -13.58 -12.97 -5.19
C VAL A 80 -14.12 -13.73 -3.99
N CYS A 81 -14.27 -13.06 -2.83
CA CYS A 81 -14.88 -13.65 -1.64
C CYS A 81 -16.30 -14.15 -1.91
N ASP A 82 -17.12 -13.41 -2.66
CA ASP A 82 -18.49 -13.81 -2.98
C ASP A 82 -18.53 -15.06 -3.86
N ALA A 83 -17.58 -15.20 -4.80
CA ALA A 83 -17.46 -16.41 -5.60
C ALA A 83 -16.97 -17.60 -4.76
N LEU A 84 -16.04 -17.36 -3.83
CA LEU A 84 -15.53 -18.36 -2.89
C LEU A 84 -16.63 -18.84 -1.92
N ARG A 85 -17.41 -17.93 -1.32
CA ARG A 85 -18.52 -18.26 -0.41
C ARG A 85 -19.58 -19.13 -1.08
N ARG A 86 -19.85 -18.96 -2.38
CA ARG A 86 -20.75 -19.86 -3.11
C ARG A 86 -20.22 -21.29 -3.24
N LYS A 87 -18.89 -21.45 -3.26
CA LYS A 87 -18.23 -22.76 -3.38
C LYS A 87 -17.96 -23.41 -2.03
N TYR A 88 -17.69 -22.59 -1.01
CA TYR A 88 -17.35 -22.99 0.36
C TYR A 88 -18.26 -22.22 1.34
N PRO A 89 -19.55 -22.60 1.44
CA PRO A 89 -20.55 -21.83 2.19
C PRO A 89 -20.29 -21.79 3.70
N GLU A 90 -19.63 -22.80 4.25
CA GLU A 90 -19.31 -22.91 5.68
C GLU A 90 -18.01 -22.18 6.06
N GLU A 91 -17.28 -21.63 5.08
CA GLU A 91 -15.97 -21.03 5.29
C GLU A 91 -16.02 -19.50 5.33
N SER A 92 -15.18 -18.92 6.18
CA SER A 92 -15.03 -17.46 6.27
C SER A 92 -14.03 -16.94 5.23
N PHE A 93 -14.31 -15.78 4.66
CA PHE A 93 -13.40 -15.08 3.73
C PHE A 93 -13.36 -13.60 4.12
N VAL A 94 -12.22 -13.16 4.64
CA VAL A 94 -12.02 -11.82 5.20
C VAL A 94 -11.02 -11.06 4.32
N PRO A 95 -11.51 -10.18 3.42
CA PRO A 95 -10.64 -9.35 2.58
C PRO A 95 -10.12 -8.15 3.37
N ALA A 96 -8.88 -7.75 3.10
CA ALA A 96 -8.29 -6.55 3.65
C ALA A 96 -7.15 -6.00 2.76
N ALA A 97 -6.74 -4.77 3.01
CA ALA A 97 -5.61 -4.11 2.36
C ALA A 97 -5.02 -3.08 3.31
N ASP A 98 -3.74 -3.24 3.71
CA ASP A 98 -2.94 -2.36 4.60
C ASP A 98 -3.50 -2.15 6.03
N ASN A 99 -4.78 -2.41 6.27
CA ASN A 99 -5.43 -2.38 7.57
C ASN A 99 -5.61 -3.77 8.20
N SER A 100 -4.93 -4.78 7.67
CA SER A 100 -4.96 -6.16 8.16
C SER A 100 -3.80 -6.46 9.12
N PRO A 101 -3.94 -7.42 10.03
CA PRO A 101 -2.81 -7.89 10.83
C PRO A 101 -1.81 -8.75 10.03
N LEU A 102 -2.07 -9.03 8.75
CA LEU A 102 -1.23 -9.91 7.94
C LEU A 102 -0.02 -9.15 7.35
N PRO A 103 1.15 -9.80 7.24
CA PRO A 103 2.31 -9.20 6.59
C PRO A 103 2.16 -9.36 5.06
N GLU A 104 1.40 -8.47 4.43
CA GLU A 104 0.94 -8.60 3.03
C GLU A 104 2.10 -8.70 2.02
N ARG A 105 3.18 -7.95 2.26
CA ARG A 105 4.42 -8.01 1.46
C ARG A 105 5.06 -9.40 1.53
N GLU A 106 5.04 -10.01 2.70
CA GLU A 106 5.71 -11.29 2.95
C GLU A 106 4.83 -12.42 2.40
N ALA A 107 3.50 -12.28 2.51
CA ALA A 107 2.56 -13.16 1.84
C ALA A 107 2.74 -13.14 0.32
N ALA A 108 2.83 -11.94 -0.29
CA ALA A 108 3.08 -11.81 -1.73
C ALA A 108 4.40 -12.46 -2.13
N TRP A 109 5.48 -12.18 -1.40
CA TRP A 109 6.80 -12.76 -1.63
C TRP A 109 6.79 -14.29 -1.54
N LEU A 110 6.21 -14.87 -0.48
CA LEU A 110 6.10 -16.32 -0.29
C LEU A 110 5.18 -16.98 -1.34
N ALA A 111 4.19 -16.25 -1.85
CA ALA A 111 3.32 -16.68 -2.94
C ALA A 111 3.96 -16.57 -4.33
N GLY A 112 5.25 -16.20 -4.40
CA GLY A 112 5.96 -16.01 -5.66
C GLY A 112 5.52 -14.76 -6.45
N ILE A 113 4.87 -13.79 -5.79
CA ILE A 113 4.40 -12.56 -6.41
C ILE A 113 5.40 -11.45 -6.16
N GLY A 114 6.12 -11.05 -7.22
CA GLY A 114 7.00 -9.88 -7.21
C GLY A 114 8.25 -10.04 -6.32
N LEU A 115 9.29 -9.26 -6.60
CA LEU A 115 10.53 -9.31 -5.86
C LEU A 115 10.41 -8.52 -4.55
N ARG A 116 11.14 -8.96 -3.52
CA ARG A 116 11.28 -8.18 -2.29
C ARG A 116 12.33 -7.09 -2.47
N GLY A 117 11.89 -5.84 -2.52
CA GLY A 117 12.73 -4.67 -2.79
C GLY A 117 13.60 -4.25 -1.60
N LYS A 118 14.82 -3.76 -1.89
CA LYS A 118 15.69 -3.14 -0.87
C LYS A 118 15.12 -1.82 -0.31
N ASN A 119 14.14 -1.22 -0.99
CA ASN A 119 13.36 -0.08 -0.49
C ASN A 119 12.20 -0.50 0.44
N GLY A 120 12.05 -1.80 0.74
CA GLY A 120 10.97 -2.33 1.57
C GLY A 120 9.64 -2.51 0.85
N LEU A 121 9.58 -2.34 -0.47
CA LEU A 121 8.36 -2.52 -1.28
C LEU A 121 8.43 -3.80 -2.09
N LEU A 122 7.26 -4.28 -2.52
CA LEU A 122 7.17 -5.33 -3.53
C LEU A 122 7.46 -4.75 -4.92
N ILE A 123 8.18 -5.49 -5.76
CA ILE A 123 8.48 -5.11 -7.14
C ILE A 123 7.81 -6.10 -8.09
N LEU A 124 6.79 -5.68 -8.84
CA LEU A 124 6.04 -6.51 -9.78
C LEU A 124 6.17 -5.99 -11.22
N PRO A 125 7.11 -6.50 -12.04
CA PRO A 125 7.13 -6.18 -13.46
C PRO A 125 5.81 -6.56 -14.17
N PRO A 126 5.32 -5.77 -15.14
CA PRO A 126 5.87 -4.51 -15.64
C PRO A 126 5.44 -3.26 -14.84
N TYR A 127 4.72 -3.43 -13.73
CA TYR A 127 4.20 -2.32 -12.91
C TYR A 127 5.22 -1.75 -11.90
N GLY A 128 6.36 -2.43 -11.73
CA GLY A 128 7.42 -2.03 -10.81
C GLY A 128 6.92 -2.02 -9.36
N THR A 129 7.23 -0.98 -8.58
CA THR A 129 6.77 -0.88 -7.18
C THR A 129 5.40 -0.26 -7.02
N TYR A 130 4.77 0.17 -8.12
CA TYR A 130 3.49 0.88 -8.09
C TYR A 130 2.29 -0.06 -8.03
N VAL A 131 2.25 -0.91 -7.00
CA VAL A 131 1.17 -1.85 -6.72
C VAL A 131 0.69 -1.73 -5.27
N PHE A 132 -0.62 -1.79 -5.08
CA PHE A 132 -1.21 -2.06 -3.78
C PHE A 132 -1.32 -3.56 -3.57
N LEU A 133 -1.19 -4.00 -2.32
CA LEU A 133 -1.44 -5.38 -1.92
C LEU A 133 -2.79 -5.48 -1.21
N GLY A 134 -3.43 -6.61 -1.38
CA GLY A 134 -4.58 -6.99 -0.59
C GLY A 134 -4.59 -8.48 -0.34
N THR A 135 -5.19 -8.88 0.77
CA THR A 135 -5.23 -10.26 1.23
C THR A 135 -6.67 -10.73 1.43
N ILE A 136 -6.89 -12.04 1.31
CA ILE A 136 -8.10 -12.71 1.77
C ILE A 136 -7.65 -13.79 2.75
N LEU A 137 -8.01 -13.61 4.03
CA LEU A 137 -7.81 -14.62 5.07
C LEU A 137 -9.00 -15.57 5.09
N THR A 138 -8.74 -16.88 5.17
CA THR A 138 -9.80 -17.89 5.23
C THR A 138 -9.42 -19.10 6.07
N GLY A 139 -10.43 -19.71 6.69
CA GLY A 139 -10.31 -21.02 7.33
C GLY A 139 -10.38 -22.19 6.35
N ALA A 140 -10.73 -21.93 5.09
CA ALA A 140 -10.69 -22.94 4.06
C ALA A 140 -9.25 -23.37 3.77
N ALA A 141 -8.99 -24.67 3.81
CA ALA A 141 -7.80 -25.27 3.21
C ALA A 141 -7.97 -25.28 1.69
N LEU A 142 -7.59 -24.19 1.03
CA LEU A 142 -7.72 -24.08 -0.42
C LEU A 142 -6.55 -24.77 -1.12
N ASP A 143 -6.87 -25.54 -2.15
CA ASP A 143 -5.87 -26.09 -3.06
C ASP A 143 -5.33 -24.97 -3.97
N VAL A 144 -4.26 -24.32 -3.51
CA VAL A 144 -3.55 -23.26 -4.24
C VAL A 144 -2.17 -23.78 -4.63
N PRO A 145 -1.74 -23.64 -5.90
CA PRO A 145 -0.43 -24.11 -6.33
C PRO A 145 0.68 -23.53 -5.46
N GLU A 146 1.47 -24.41 -4.86
CA GLU A 146 2.65 -23.98 -4.12
C GLU A 146 3.67 -23.39 -5.12
N ARG A 147 4.19 -22.22 -4.77
CA ARG A 147 5.23 -21.53 -5.52
C ARG A 147 6.44 -21.34 -4.62
N PRO A 148 7.66 -21.39 -5.18
CA PRO A 148 8.82 -20.89 -4.46
C PRO A 148 8.61 -19.41 -4.13
N ALA A 149 9.21 -18.97 -3.02
CA ALA A 149 9.25 -17.54 -2.73
C ALA A 149 9.94 -16.81 -3.90
N ALA A 150 9.45 -15.62 -4.21
CA ALA A 150 10.02 -14.81 -5.28
C ALA A 150 11.48 -14.40 -4.94
N PRO A 151 12.30 -14.04 -5.93
CA PRO A 151 13.67 -13.62 -5.64
C PRO A 151 13.71 -12.28 -4.90
N ASP A 152 14.80 -12.05 -4.16
CA ASP A 152 15.11 -10.75 -3.59
C ASP A 152 15.65 -9.78 -4.67
N CYS A 153 15.48 -8.48 -4.43
CA CYS A 153 16.12 -7.46 -5.25
C CYS A 153 17.67 -7.62 -5.21
N PRO A 154 18.35 -7.60 -6.37
CA PRO A 154 19.81 -7.77 -6.45
C PRO A 154 20.60 -6.62 -5.80
N GLY A 155 19.94 -5.53 -5.42
CA GLY A 155 20.54 -4.51 -4.57
C GLY A 155 21.39 -3.46 -5.30
N CYS A 156 20.87 -2.87 -6.37
CA CYS A 156 21.57 -1.81 -7.13
C CYS A 156 21.90 -0.53 -6.33
N GLY A 157 21.35 -0.34 -5.12
CA GLY A 157 21.62 0.82 -4.26
C GLY A 157 20.91 2.12 -4.66
N ALA A 158 20.26 2.19 -5.82
CA ALA A 158 19.64 3.42 -6.34
C ALA A 158 18.62 4.05 -5.37
N CYS A 159 17.74 3.24 -4.77
CA CYS A 159 16.76 3.73 -3.80
C CYS A 159 17.41 4.30 -2.53
N ARG A 160 18.52 3.70 -2.06
CA ARG A 160 19.28 4.15 -0.89
C ARG A 160 19.94 5.50 -1.18
N ALA A 161 20.60 5.61 -2.33
CA ALA A 161 21.24 6.85 -2.77
C ALA A 161 20.23 8.01 -2.93
N ALA A 162 19.02 7.70 -3.41
CA ALA A 162 17.97 8.70 -3.62
C ALA A 162 17.16 9.06 -2.36
N CYS A 163 17.33 8.34 -1.24
CA CYS A 163 16.50 8.56 -0.05
C CYS A 163 16.93 9.85 0.69
N PRO A 164 16.11 10.92 0.70
CA PRO A 164 16.51 12.21 1.26
C PRO A 164 16.74 12.17 2.78
N ALA A 165 16.07 11.26 3.50
CA ALA A 165 16.22 11.12 4.95
C ALA A 165 17.25 10.06 5.37
N GLY A 166 17.88 9.37 4.41
CA GLY A 166 18.78 8.24 4.71
C GLY A 166 18.09 7.11 5.46
N ALA A 167 16.78 6.90 5.22
CA ALA A 167 15.96 5.92 5.92
C ALA A 167 16.20 4.47 5.44
N LEU A 168 16.91 4.27 4.33
CA LEU A 168 17.17 2.92 3.77
C LEU A 168 18.58 2.45 4.14
N GLY A 169 18.67 1.50 5.07
CA GLY A 169 19.93 0.89 5.53
C GLY A 169 20.07 -0.57 5.10
N GLU A 170 21.15 -1.22 5.57
CA GLU A 170 21.42 -2.64 5.29
C GLU A 170 20.40 -3.57 5.99
N GLY A 171 19.89 -3.15 7.15
CA GLY A 171 18.81 -3.83 7.89
C GLY A 171 17.39 -3.54 7.37
N GLY A 172 17.25 -2.84 6.23
CA GLY A 172 15.96 -2.43 5.68
C GLY A 172 15.58 -0.98 6.03
N PRO A 173 14.32 -0.59 5.77
CA PRO A 173 13.83 0.77 6.00
C PRO A 173 13.65 1.06 7.50
N ASP A 174 14.26 2.13 7.98
CA ASP A 174 13.95 2.77 9.26
C ASP A 174 12.75 3.72 9.07
N VAL A 175 11.57 3.25 9.48
CA VAL A 175 10.32 3.99 9.34
C VAL A 175 10.33 5.29 10.14
N SER A 176 11.05 5.36 11.26
CA SER A 176 11.10 6.56 12.11
C SER A 176 11.76 7.75 11.40
N ARG A 177 12.60 7.49 10.40
CA ARG A 177 13.26 8.50 9.58
C ARG A 177 12.53 8.78 8.28
N CYS A 178 11.57 7.95 7.89
CA CYS A 178 10.93 8.01 6.58
C CYS A 178 10.11 9.30 6.41
N LEU A 179 10.35 10.06 5.34
CA LEU A 179 9.55 11.26 5.05
C LEU A 179 8.07 10.94 4.78
N SER A 180 7.77 9.74 4.25
CA SER A 180 6.37 9.31 4.09
C SER A 180 5.66 9.23 5.44
N GLU A 181 6.32 8.68 6.46
CA GLU A 181 5.78 8.63 7.83
C GLU A 181 5.69 10.04 8.42
N LEU A 182 6.75 10.84 8.27
CA LEU A 182 6.84 12.18 8.85
C LEU A 182 5.72 13.11 8.33
N THR A 183 5.41 13.06 7.03
CA THR A 183 4.31 13.86 6.45
C THR A 183 2.95 13.52 7.08
N GLN A 184 2.76 12.29 7.59
CA GLN A 184 1.50 11.79 8.15
C GLN A 184 1.40 11.94 9.67
N LYS A 185 2.53 12.22 10.35
CA LYS A 185 2.61 12.40 11.81
C LYS A 185 1.59 13.44 12.27
N LYS A 186 0.81 13.12 13.32
CA LYS A 186 -0.12 14.06 13.95
C LYS A 186 0.60 14.99 14.93
N GLY A 187 0.06 16.18 15.13
CA GLY A 187 0.56 17.14 16.11
C GLY A 187 1.73 17.98 15.61
N ALA A 188 2.36 18.67 16.54
CA ALA A 188 3.53 19.49 16.28
C ALA A 188 4.74 18.63 15.86
N LEU A 189 5.57 19.21 14.99
CA LEU A 189 6.86 18.65 14.60
C LEU A 189 7.95 19.30 15.43
N THR A 190 9.06 18.59 15.63
CA THR A 190 10.29 19.24 16.09
C THR A 190 10.83 20.18 15.01
N GLU A 191 11.69 21.13 15.36
CA GLU A 191 12.30 22.03 14.35
C GLU A 191 13.08 21.24 13.28
N GLU A 192 13.78 20.17 13.69
CA GLU A 192 14.49 19.31 12.75
C GLU A 192 13.54 18.60 11.78
N GLU A 193 12.41 18.08 12.28
CA GLU A 193 11.36 17.47 11.46
C GLU A 193 10.73 18.47 10.49
N ALA A 194 10.44 19.68 10.97
CA ALA A 194 9.88 20.77 10.17
C ALA A 194 10.86 21.20 9.06
N ALA A 195 12.16 21.34 9.37
CA ALA A 195 13.19 21.68 8.40
C ALA A 195 13.31 20.64 7.28
N ARG A 196 13.23 19.33 7.61
CA ARG A 196 13.19 18.25 6.61
C ARG A 196 11.95 18.34 5.72
N LEU A 197 10.78 18.63 6.31
CA LEU A 197 9.55 18.78 5.54
C LEU A 197 9.54 20.07 4.70
N ARG A 198 10.15 21.17 5.11
CA ARG A 198 10.22 22.44 4.36
C ARG A 198 10.81 22.25 2.96
N VAL A 199 11.89 21.47 2.84
CA VAL A 199 12.55 21.18 1.56
C VAL A 199 11.98 19.97 0.79
N HIS A 200 11.16 19.13 1.42
CA HIS A 200 10.59 17.93 0.78
C HIS A 200 9.39 18.27 -0.11
N PRO A 201 9.36 18.00 -1.42
CA PRO A 201 8.33 18.55 -2.32
C PRO A 201 6.88 18.08 -2.06
N LEU A 202 6.68 16.99 -1.31
CA LEU A 202 5.34 16.45 -1.07
C LEU A 202 4.82 16.83 0.32
N ILE A 203 3.54 17.19 0.39
CA ILE A 203 2.82 17.42 1.65
C ILE A 203 2.21 16.12 2.21
N TRP A 204 2.21 15.04 1.43
CA TRP A 204 1.73 13.73 1.86
C TRP A 204 2.47 12.61 1.13
N GLY A 205 3.16 11.76 1.88
CA GLY A 205 3.94 10.63 1.36
C GLY A 205 5.33 11.00 0.82
N CYS A 206 6.01 10.02 0.24
CA CYS A 206 7.33 10.18 -0.37
C CYS A 206 7.56 9.10 -1.44
N ASP A 207 7.95 9.49 -2.65
CA ASP A 207 8.15 8.57 -3.78
C ASP A 207 9.61 8.44 -4.25
N PHE A 208 10.58 9.08 -3.58
CA PHE A 208 11.97 9.11 -4.03
C PHE A 208 12.58 7.71 -4.23
N CYS A 209 12.35 6.80 -3.27
CA CYS A 209 12.86 5.43 -3.37
C CYS A 209 12.17 4.59 -4.47
N GLN A 210 10.94 4.96 -4.86
CA GLN A 210 10.22 4.35 -5.97
C GLN A 210 10.72 4.91 -7.30
N ARG A 211 10.79 6.24 -7.44
CA ARG A 211 11.21 6.92 -8.67
C ARG A 211 12.65 6.59 -9.08
N ALA A 212 13.52 6.33 -8.10
CA ALA A 212 14.89 5.88 -8.35
C ALA A 212 15.03 4.37 -8.66
N CYS A 213 13.96 3.57 -8.50
CA CYS A 213 14.03 2.14 -8.74
C CYS A 213 14.10 1.85 -10.26
N PRO A 214 15.07 1.06 -10.76
CA PRO A 214 15.16 0.72 -12.18
C PRO A 214 13.91 0.02 -12.74
N TYR A 215 13.20 -0.74 -11.91
CA TYR A 215 11.94 -1.38 -12.29
C TYR A 215 10.79 -0.39 -12.52
N ASN A 216 10.97 0.88 -12.14
CA ASN A 216 10.06 1.99 -12.40
C ASN A 216 10.58 2.94 -13.48
N ALA A 217 11.56 2.53 -14.30
CA ALA A 217 12.03 3.34 -15.43
C ALA A 217 10.95 3.52 -16.52
N ALA A 218 10.15 2.48 -16.76
CA ALA A 218 9.02 2.50 -17.70
C ALA A 218 7.86 1.61 -17.18
N PRO A 219 7.24 1.96 -16.05
CA PRO A 219 6.21 1.14 -15.44
C PRO A 219 4.94 1.19 -16.28
N ALA A 220 4.28 0.05 -16.42
CA ALA A 220 2.97 -0.01 -17.04
C ALA A 220 1.95 0.81 -16.25
N ARG A 221 1.05 1.50 -16.97
CA ARG A 221 -0.05 2.23 -16.34
C ARG A 221 -1.08 1.25 -15.79
N SER A 222 -1.73 1.65 -14.69
CA SER A 222 -2.82 0.90 -14.09
C SER A 222 -3.99 0.80 -15.08
N PRO A 223 -4.56 -0.40 -15.26
CA PRO A 223 -5.82 -0.56 -16.00
C PRO A 223 -7.05 -0.20 -15.15
N LEU A 224 -6.87 0.14 -13.86
CA LEU A 224 -7.97 0.35 -12.92
C LEU A 224 -8.42 1.83 -12.96
N PRO A 225 -9.69 2.11 -13.29
CA PRO A 225 -10.19 3.49 -13.41
C PRO A 225 -10.10 4.26 -12.09
N GLU A 226 -10.26 3.59 -10.94
CA GLU A 226 -10.19 4.22 -9.62
C GLU A 226 -8.82 4.84 -9.29
N PHE A 227 -7.77 4.36 -9.95
CA PHE A 227 -6.40 4.86 -9.79
C PHE A 227 -5.92 5.72 -10.96
N SER A 228 -6.71 5.85 -12.02
CA SER A 228 -6.34 6.59 -13.24
C SER A 228 -7.29 7.76 -13.57
N THR A 229 -8.45 7.85 -12.92
CA THR A 229 -9.45 8.90 -13.15
C THR A 229 -9.68 9.76 -11.91
N SER A 230 -10.17 10.99 -12.11
CA SER A 230 -10.51 11.93 -11.02
C SER A 230 -9.39 12.10 -10.00
N LEU A 231 -8.15 12.25 -10.46
CA LEU A 231 -6.97 12.25 -9.61
C LEU A 231 -6.76 13.61 -8.95
N VAL A 232 -6.35 13.61 -7.69
CA VAL A 232 -5.93 14.81 -6.96
C VAL A 232 -4.42 14.81 -6.92
N ASP A 233 -3.80 15.60 -7.79
CA ASP A 233 -2.35 15.68 -7.90
C ASP A 233 -1.72 16.55 -6.81
N ALA A 234 -2.42 17.63 -6.46
CA ALA A 234 -1.99 18.59 -5.46
C ALA A 234 -3.16 19.11 -4.64
N LEU A 235 -2.83 19.68 -3.47
CA LEU A 235 -3.72 20.52 -2.68
C LEU A 235 -3.03 21.85 -2.43
N GLU A 236 -3.80 22.92 -2.39
CA GLU A 236 -3.37 24.25 -1.98
C GLU A 236 -3.98 24.62 -0.62
N ASN A 237 -3.54 25.72 -0.01
CA ASN A 237 -4.14 26.19 1.25
C ASN A 237 -5.64 26.51 1.09
N SER A 238 -6.03 27.09 -0.05
CA SER A 238 -7.42 27.38 -0.41
C SER A 238 -8.31 26.14 -0.47
N ASP A 239 -7.76 24.97 -0.83
CA ASP A 239 -8.51 23.71 -0.85
C ASP A 239 -8.96 23.24 0.53
N LEU A 240 -8.21 23.64 1.56
CA LEU A 240 -8.36 23.21 2.94
C LEU A 240 -8.91 24.31 3.85
N GLU A 241 -8.92 25.56 3.40
CA GLU A 241 -9.39 26.70 4.17
C GLU A 241 -10.85 26.53 4.61
N GLY A 242 -11.16 26.91 5.85
CA GLY A 242 -12.52 26.80 6.40
C GLY A 242 -13.05 25.38 6.61
N LEU A 243 -12.35 24.32 6.18
CA LEU A 243 -12.85 22.96 6.35
C LEU A 243 -12.80 22.52 7.82
N THR A 244 -13.92 22.05 8.34
CA THR A 244 -13.94 21.30 9.61
C THR A 244 -13.50 19.86 9.35
N ASN A 245 -13.25 19.07 10.40
CA ASN A 245 -13.01 17.63 10.22
C ASN A 245 -14.16 16.91 9.49
N ARG A 246 -15.40 17.38 9.69
CA ARG A 246 -16.58 16.83 9.02
C ARG A 246 -16.58 17.18 7.53
N THR A 247 -16.52 18.46 7.18
CA THR A 247 -16.58 18.90 5.78
C THR A 247 -15.35 18.47 4.97
N PHE A 248 -14.19 18.34 5.62
CA PHE A 248 -13.01 17.69 5.02
C PHE A 248 -13.26 16.22 4.66
N ARG A 249 -13.91 15.46 5.54
CA ARG A 249 -14.29 14.07 5.26
C ARG A 249 -15.33 13.97 4.16
N ASP A 250 -16.28 14.90 4.11
CA ASP A 250 -17.29 14.93 3.05
C ASP A 250 -16.64 15.20 1.68
N LYS A 251 -15.65 16.10 1.60
CA LYS A 251 -14.92 16.44 0.36
C LYS A 251 -13.86 15.39 -0.04
N TYR A 252 -13.06 14.91 0.91
CA TYR A 252 -11.86 14.11 0.65
C TYR A 252 -11.87 12.72 1.28
N GLY A 253 -12.93 12.30 1.99
CA GLY A 253 -12.99 10.99 2.67
C GLY A 253 -12.93 9.77 1.74
N GLY A 254 -13.01 9.98 0.43
CA GLY A 254 -12.71 8.97 -0.59
C GLY A 254 -11.22 8.87 -0.97
N ARG A 255 -10.32 9.58 -0.29
CA ARG A 255 -8.88 9.65 -0.61
C ARG A 255 -8.03 9.05 0.50
N ALA A 256 -6.97 8.35 0.13
CA ALA A 256 -6.06 7.72 1.07
C ALA A 256 -5.35 8.73 1.98
N PHE A 257 -5.18 9.99 1.56
CA PHE A 257 -4.57 11.02 2.41
C PHE A 257 -5.50 11.58 3.50
N ALA A 258 -6.79 11.24 3.49
CA ALA A 258 -7.78 11.86 4.36
C ALA A 258 -7.90 11.21 5.75
N TRP A 259 -7.34 10.02 5.97
CA TRP A 259 -7.55 9.22 7.18
C TRP A 259 -7.05 9.89 8.48
N ARG A 260 -6.06 10.79 8.38
CA ARG A 260 -5.55 11.58 9.52
C ARG A 260 -6.25 12.93 9.71
N GLY A 261 -7.22 13.28 8.86
CA GLY A 261 -7.86 14.60 8.82
C GLY A 261 -6.98 15.67 8.17
N PRO A 262 -7.43 16.94 8.14
CA PRO A 262 -6.74 18.02 7.42
C PRO A 262 -5.49 18.55 8.14
N GLY A 263 -5.30 18.22 9.43
CA GLY A 263 -4.24 18.80 10.27
C GLY A 263 -2.83 18.64 9.70
N PRO A 264 -2.37 17.41 9.40
CA PRO A 264 -1.05 17.21 8.81
C PRO A 264 -0.87 17.91 7.46
N LEU A 265 -1.90 17.90 6.60
CA LEU A 265 -1.85 18.55 5.27
C LEU A 265 -1.67 20.06 5.39
N ARG A 266 -2.47 20.73 6.24
CA ARG A 266 -2.36 22.18 6.51
C ARG A 266 -0.98 22.55 7.05
N ARG A 267 -0.50 21.78 8.04
CA ARG A 267 0.83 22.00 8.61
C ARG A 267 1.90 21.90 7.53
N ASN A 268 1.86 20.85 6.71
CA ASN A 268 2.88 20.60 5.70
C ASN A 268 2.83 21.64 4.56
N LEU A 269 1.65 22.16 4.23
CA LEU A 269 1.48 23.28 3.30
C LEU A 269 2.05 24.58 3.85
N GLY A 270 1.77 24.92 5.12
CA GLY A 270 2.32 26.12 5.76
C GLY A 270 3.85 26.13 5.77
N LEU A 271 4.48 24.96 5.93
CA LEU A 271 5.95 24.81 5.83
C LEU A 271 6.50 25.03 4.40
N LYS A 272 5.66 25.25 3.37
CA LYS A 272 6.12 25.54 1.98
C LYS A 272 6.18 27.01 1.65
N GLU A 273 5.50 27.83 2.43
CA GLU A 273 5.38 29.27 2.19
C GLU A 273 6.45 30.06 2.97
N GLU A 274 7.17 29.39 3.89
CA GLU A 274 8.34 29.88 4.63
C GLU A 274 9.66 29.64 3.87
#